data_AF-A0A2V6NQ81-F1
#
_entry.id   AF-A0A2V6NQ81-F1
#
_cell.length_a   1.000
_cell.length_b   1.000
_cell.length_c   1.000
_cell.angle_alpha   90.00
_cell.angle_beta   90.00
_cell.angle_gamma   90.00
#
_symmetry.space_group_name_H-M   'P 1'
#
loop_
_entity.id
_entity.type
_entity.pdbx_description
1 polymer ?
#
loop_
_entity_poly.entity_id
_entity_poly.type
_entity_poly.pdbx_seq_one_letter_code
_entity_poly.pdbx_strand_id
1 'polypeptide(L)'
;MLFGLLLTLGVAVLSVALRSYQTTFAQKLGALGVLIASFLAVYFITGNAAWGVAGAASWLFLPWLEILTRIRTLRLPKEKRLRPKNPPSNSLFPALDEISREIENEGFAHVNDAGWDWEDYRQFFRLFYKTDDRAQATICLNEQHDLSFYYLRISSRAKDGIVWTTWNYPLSYGLKLTPQFRINRQRPDQT
;
A
#
# COMPACT_ATOMS: atom_id res chain seq x y z
N MET A 1 23.18 -8.84 33.41
CA MET A 1 23.35 -8.33 32.02
C MET A 1 22.84 -9.32 30.98
N LEU A 2 23.29 -10.59 30.98
CA LEU A 2 22.87 -11.59 29.99
C LEU A 2 21.35 -11.83 29.92
N PHE A 3 20.67 -11.96 31.06
CA PHE A 3 19.22 -12.14 31.11
C PHE A 3 18.44 -10.99 30.44
N GLY A 4 18.78 -9.73 30.76
CA GLY A 4 18.11 -8.57 30.18
C GLY A 4 18.31 -8.45 28.67
N LEU A 5 19.50 -8.83 28.18
CA LEU A 5 19.79 -8.90 26.76
C LEU A 5 18.94 -9.97 26.05
N LEU A 6 18.88 -11.19 26.60
CA LEU A 6 18.09 -12.28 26.03
C LEU A 6 16.59 -11.98 26.04
N LEU A 7 16.09 -11.37 27.13
CA LEU A 7 14.69 -10.95 27.23
C LEU A 7 14.36 -9.90 26.17
N THR A 8 15.20 -8.87 26.04
CA THR A 8 15.01 -7.80 25.04
C THR A 8 15.01 -8.38 23.62
N LEU A 9 15.96 -9.28 23.32
CA LEU A 9 16.06 -9.92 22.02
C LEU A 9 14.86 -10.84 21.73
N GLY A 10 14.39 -11.60 22.72
CA GLY A 10 13.19 -12.43 22.59
C GLY A 10 11.95 -11.61 22.28
N VAL A 11 11.74 -10.50 22.99
CA VAL A 11 10.62 -9.58 22.72
C VAL A 11 10.77 -8.95 21.33
N ALA A 12 11.97 -8.54 20.92
CA ALA A 12 12.21 -7.98 19.60
C ALA A 12 11.90 -8.98 18.46
N VAL A 13 12.40 -10.22 18.56
CA VAL A 13 12.15 -11.28 17.57
C VAL A 13 10.67 -11.62 17.51
N LEU A 14 10.00 -11.78 18.66
CA LEU A 14 8.56 -12.02 18.71
C LEU A 14 7.77 -10.89 18.05
N SER A 15 8.19 -9.64 18.27
CA SER A 15 7.55 -8.46 17.68
C SER A 15 7.65 -8.44 16.15
N VAL A 16 8.84 -8.77 15.62
CA VAL A 16 9.07 -8.89 14.17
C VAL A 16 8.24 -10.03 13.58
N ALA A 17 8.21 -11.19 14.24
CA ALA A 17 7.39 -12.33 13.81
C ALA A 17 5.89 -11.99 13.83
N LEU A 18 5.38 -11.29 14.85
CA LEU A 18 4.00 -10.85 14.89
C LEU A 18 3.64 -9.89 13.75
N ARG A 19 4.61 -9.06 13.31
CA ARG A 19 4.44 -8.16 12.17
C ARG A 19 4.47 -8.85 10.81
N SER A 20 4.99 -10.08 10.69
CA SER A 20 4.94 -10.84 9.44
C SER A 20 3.57 -11.47 9.16
N TYR A 21 2.69 -11.56 10.17
CA TYR A 21 1.31 -11.97 9.96
C TYR A 21 0.48 -10.87 9.29
N GLN A 22 -0.52 -11.28 8.51
CA GLN A 22 -1.39 -10.36 7.77
C GLN A 22 -2.60 -9.86 8.58
N THR A 23 -2.83 -10.43 9.77
CA THR A 23 -3.96 -10.02 10.62
C THR A 23 -3.65 -8.70 11.32
N THR A 24 -4.60 -7.76 11.27
CA THR A 24 -4.47 -6.43 11.89
C THR A 24 -4.15 -6.52 13.38
N PHE A 25 -4.69 -7.52 14.07
CA PHE A 25 -4.45 -7.74 15.49
C PHE A 25 -3.00 -8.14 15.78
N ALA A 26 -2.45 -9.11 15.04
CA ALA A 26 -1.05 -9.53 15.20
C ALA A 26 -0.08 -8.39 14.87
N GLN A 27 -0.35 -7.63 13.81
CA GLN A 27 0.47 -6.46 13.45
C GLN A 27 0.48 -5.38 14.55
N LYS A 28 -0.68 -5.13 15.19
CA LYS A 28 -0.78 -4.18 16.32
C LYS A 28 -0.02 -4.68 17.55
N LEU A 29 -0.14 -5.97 17.89
CA LEU A 29 0.64 -6.57 18.98
C LEU A 29 2.14 -6.52 18.70
N GLY A 30 2.56 -6.79 17.46
CA GLY A 30 3.95 -6.65 17.05
C GLY A 30 4.45 -5.21 17.16
N ALA A 31 3.64 -4.21 16.80
CA ALA A 31 4.00 -2.80 17.00
C ALA A 31 4.16 -2.43 18.48
N LEU A 32 3.25 -2.90 19.35
CA LEU A 32 3.38 -2.72 20.80
C LEU A 32 4.64 -3.39 21.34
N GLY A 33 4.95 -4.59 20.85
CA GLY A 33 6.17 -5.31 21.24
C GLY A 33 7.46 -4.57 20.89
N VAL A 34 7.52 -3.84 19.77
CA VAL A 34 8.67 -2.98 19.42
C VAL A 34 8.88 -1.86 20.45
N LEU A 35 7.78 -1.26 20.95
CA LEU A 35 7.86 -0.25 22.01
C LEU A 35 8.39 -0.86 23.32
N ILE A 36 7.90 -2.06 23.68
CA ILE A 36 8.37 -2.79 24.86
C ILE A 36 9.85 -3.18 24.73
N ALA A 37 10.26 -3.69 23.58
CA ALA A 37 11.67 -4.03 23.33
C ALA A 37 12.58 -2.80 23.46
N SER A 38 12.13 -1.64 22.95
CA SER A 38 12.87 -0.38 23.05
C SER A 38 12.97 0.13 24.48
N PHE A 39 11.88 0.02 25.25
CA PHE A 39 11.89 0.29 26.68
C PHE A 39 12.91 -0.60 27.41
N LEU A 40 12.84 -1.92 27.20
CA LEU A 40 13.70 -2.89 27.87
C LEU A 40 15.17 -2.68 27.52
N ALA A 41 15.48 -2.42 26.24
CA ALA A 41 16.85 -2.15 25.78
C ALA A 41 17.47 -0.98 26.56
N VAL A 42 16.78 0.17 26.62
CA VAL A 42 17.31 1.35 27.29
C VAL A 42 17.29 1.19 28.82
N TYR A 43 16.26 0.56 29.37
CA TYR A 43 16.17 0.27 30.80
C TYR A 43 17.33 -0.61 31.28
N PHE A 44 17.66 -1.69 30.59
CA PHE A 44 18.74 -2.60 31.01
C PHE A 44 20.14 -2.00 30.83
N ILE A 45 20.32 -1.02 29.95
CA ILE A 45 21.59 -0.30 29.79
C ILE A 45 21.75 0.77 30.89
N THR A 46 20.69 1.52 31.17
CA THR A 46 20.74 2.71 32.06
C THR A 46 20.38 2.41 33.51
N GLY A 47 19.71 1.30 33.78
CA GLY A 47 19.12 0.97 35.08
C GLY A 47 17.94 1.88 35.48
N ASN A 48 17.46 2.75 34.59
CA ASN A 48 16.48 3.78 34.91
C ASN A 48 15.23 3.66 34.02
N ALA A 49 14.07 3.50 34.65
CA ALA A 49 12.79 3.35 33.97
C ALA A 49 12.41 4.60 33.16
N ALA A 50 12.78 5.81 33.61
CA ALA A 50 12.48 7.04 32.89
C ALA A 50 13.18 7.08 31.52
N TRP A 51 14.44 6.63 31.46
CA TRP A 51 15.16 6.49 30.19
C TRP A 51 14.56 5.40 29.30
N GLY A 52 14.08 4.30 29.89
CA GLY A 52 13.28 3.28 29.19
C GLY A 52 12.05 3.89 28.51
N VAL A 53 11.25 4.68 29.25
CA VAL A 53 10.05 5.35 28.71
C VAL A 53 10.42 6.32 27.59
N ALA A 54 11.48 7.11 27.77
CA ALA A 54 11.98 8.01 26.73
C ALA A 54 12.39 7.24 25.45
N GLY A 55 13.06 6.08 25.62
CA GLY A 55 13.41 5.18 24.53
C GLY A 55 12.20 4.66 23.75
N ALA A 56 11.15 4.22 24.44
CA ALA A 56 9.90 3.82 23.80
C ALA A 56 9.18 5.01 23.12
N ALA A 57 9.13 6.16 23.79
CA ALA A 57 8.49 7.38 23.27
C ALA A 57 9.20 7.94 22.03
N SER A 58 10.48 7.63 21.81
CA SER A 58 11.23 8.05 20.62
C SER A 58 10.55 7.63 19.31
N TRP A 59 9.83 6.50 19.31
CA TRP A 59 9.07 6.01 18.15
C TRP A 59 7.93 6.96 17.74
N LEU A 60 7.41 7.79 18.65
CA LEU A 60 6.40 8.81 18.33
C LEU A 60 6.97 9.94 17.46
N PHE A 61 8.29 10.11 17.43
CA PHE A 61 8.96 11.12 16.62
C PHE A 61 9.34 10.62 15.22
N LEU A 62 9.24 9.32 14.93
CA LEU A 62 9.50 8.80 13.58
C LEU A 62 8.65 9.47 12.49
N PRO A 63 7.33 9.68 12.66
CA PRO A 63 6.55 10.39 11.66
C PRO A 63 7.04 11.82 11.44
N TRP A 64 7.56 12.48 12.48
CA TRP A 64 8.09 13.85 12.37
C TRP A 64 9.39 13.88 11.55
N LEU A 65 10.26 12.87 11.73
CA LEU A 65 11.45 12.71 10.89
C LEU A 65 11.07 12.47 9.43
N GLU A 66 10.07 11.62 9.15
CA GLU A 66 9.58 11.41 7.78
C GLU A 66 9.00 12.69 7.17
N ILE A 67 8.22 13.46 7.93
CA ILE A 67 7.65 14.74 7.45
C ILE A 67 8.75 15.73 7.10
N LEU A 68 9.75 15.90 7.99
CA LEU A 68 10.81 16.90 7.82
C LEU A 68 11.79 16.54 6.70
N THR A 69 12.06 15.25 6.49
CA THR A 69 13.06 14.78 5.51
C THR A 69 12.45 14.42 4.16
N ARG A 70 11.28 13.78 4.14
CA ARG A 70 10.70 13.18 2.93
C ARG A 70 9.58 14.02 2.35
N ILE A 71 8.66 14.52 3.18
CA ILE A 71 7.47 15.24 2.64
C ILE A 71 7.85 16.61 2.11
N ARG A 72 8.81 17.31 2.74
CA ARG A 72 9.27 18.63 2.27
C ARG A 72 9.91 18.60 0.88
N THR A 73 10.43 17.46 0.44
CA THR A 73 11.01 17.29 -0.88
C THR A 73 10.03 16.72 -1.90
N LEU A 74 8.88 16.18 -1.47
CA LEU A 74 7.84 15.69 -2.37
C LEU A 74 7.22 16.84 -3.15
N ARG A 75 7.59 16.94 -4.42
CA ARG A 75 6.98 17.84 -5.39
C ARG A 75 5.91 17.09 -6.16
N LEU A 76 4.65 17.40 -5.87
CA LEU A 76 3.54 16.95 -6.70
C LEU A 76 3.39 17.92 -7.87
N PRO A 77 3.28 17.44 -9.11
CA PRO A 77 3.00 18.35 -10.21
C PRO A 77 1.63 18.98 -10.01
N LYS A 78 1.56 20.28 -10.29
CA LYS A 78 0.32 21.06 -10.23
C LYS A 78 -0.73 20.54 -11.21
N GLU A 79 -0.30 19.95 -12.33
CA GLU A 79 -1.16 19.32 -13.31
C GLU A 79 -0.76 17.86 -13.54
N LYS A 80 -1.66 16.94 -13.19
CA LYS A 80 -1.53 15.51 -13.51
C LYS A 80 -2.50 15.17 -14.64
N ARG A 81 -2.00 15.15 -15.88
CA ARG A 81 -2.78 14.74 -17.06
C ARG A 81 -2.35 13.35 -17.51
N LEU A 82 -3.30 12.44 -17.61
CA LEU A 82 -3.10 11.15 -18.27
C LEU A 82 -2.88 11.38 -19.76
N ARG A 83 -1.90 10.69 -20.34
CA ARG A 83 -1.61 10.73 -21.77
C ARG A 83 -1.79 9.33 -22.35
N PRO A 84 -2.18 9.21 -23.64
CA PRO A 84 -2.12 7.93 -24.33
C PRO A 84 -0.73 7.33 -24.18
N LYS A 85 -0.64 6.05 -23.83
CA LYS A 85 0.64 5.36 -23.60
C LYS A 85 0.57 3.97 -24.18
N ASN A 86 1.64 3.56 -24.85
CA ASN A 86 1.75 2.19 -25.34
C ASN A 86 1.88 1.21 -24.16
N PRO A 87 1.39 -0.02 -24.32
CA PRO A 87 1.54 -1.03 -23.29
C PRO A 87 3.02 -1.31 -22.98
N PRO A 88 3.35 -1.63 -21.71
CA PRO A 88 4.69 -2.05 -21.33
C PRO A 88 5.06 -3.35 -22.05
N SER A 89 6.37 -3.60 -22.20
CA SER A 89 6.87 -4.84 -22.78
C SER A 89 6.52 -6.05 -21.89
N ASN A 90 6.42 -7.23 -22.51
CA ASN A 90 6.23 -8.49 -21.80
C ASN A 90 7.33 -8.77 -20.76
N SER A 91 8.55 -8.25 -20.97
CA SER A 91 9.62 -8.34 -19.99
C SER A 91 9.38 -7.52 -18.72
N LEU A 92 8.64 -6.41 -18.83
CA LEU A 92 8.34 -5.50 -17.72
C LEU A 92 7.05 -5.89 -17.01
N PHE A 93 6.04 -6.33 -17.77
CA PHE A 93 4.77 -6.78 -17.20
C PHE A 93 4.26 -8.07 -17.88
N PRO A 94 4.77 -9.24 -17.47
CA PRO A 94 4.46 -10.51 -18.13
C PRO A 94 2.99 -10.91 -18.11
N ALA A 95 2.27 -10.57 -17.03
CA ALA A 95 0.88 -10.97 -16.83
C ALA A 95 -0.14 -10.07 -17.56
N LEU A 96 0.29 -9.01 -18.25
CA LEU A 96 -0.62 -8.03 -18.84
C LEU A 96 -1.58 -8.66 -19.86
N ASP A 97 -1.07 -9.49 -20.76
CA ASP A 97 -1.86 -10.07 -21.85
C ASP A 97 -2.79 -11.19 -21.38
N GLU A 98 -2.39 -11.94 -20.35
CA GLU A 98 -3.25 -12.92 -19.69
C GLU A 98 -4.43 -12.25 -18.99
N ILE A 99 -4.15 -11.28 -18.12
CA ILE A 99 -5.18 -10.53 -17.39
C ILE A 99 -6.11 -9.78 -18.37
N SER A 100 -5.55 -9.21 -19.44
CA SER A 100 -6.37 -8.51 -20.45
C SER A 100 -7.38 -9.46 -21.10
N ARG A 101 -6.94 -10.67 -21.47
CA ARG A 101 -7.83 -11.69 -22.05
C ARG A 101 -8.87 -12.19 -21.06
N GLU A 102 -8.52 -12.37 -19.79
CA GLU A 102 -9.50 -12.73 -18.75
C GLU A 102 -10.60 -11.67 -18.63
N ILE A 103 -10.23 -10.39 -18.60
CA ILE A 103 -11.18 -9.27 -18.54
C ILE A 103 -12.08 -9.23 -19.78
N GLU A 104 -11.52 -9.46 -20.97
CA GLU A 104 -12.28 -9.51 -22.22
C GLU A 104 -13.24 -10.69 -22.29
N ASN A 105 -12.84 -11.86 -21.79
CA ASN A 105 -13.68 -13.06 -21.70
C ASN A 105 -14.90 -12.85 -20.79
N GLU A 106 -14.81 -11.97 -19.79
CA GLU A 106 -15.93 -11.54 -18.92
C GLU A 106 -16.86 -10.49 -19.59
N GLY A 107 -16.60 -10.16 -20.85
CA GLY A 107 -17.41 -9.29 -21.69
C GLY A 107 -17.07 -7.80 -21.58
N PHE A 108 -15.91 -7.45 -21.04
CA PHE A 108 -15.43 -6.08 -21.08
C PHE A 108 -14.72 -5.79 -22.41
N ALA A 109 -14.97 -4.64 -23.01
CA ALA A 109 -14.24 -4.19 -24.20
C ALA A 109 -13.05 -3.31 -23.80
N HIS A 110 -11.90 -3.52 -24.43
CA HIS A 110 -10.77 -2.59 -24.31
C HIS A 110 -11.14 -1.21 -24.86
N VAL A 111 -10.83 -0.16 -24.10
CA VAL A 111 -11.20 1.22 -24.45
C VAL A 111 -9.97 2.07 -24.73
N ASN A 112 -8.96 2.02 -23.85
CA ASN A 112 -7.79 2.87 -23.98
C ASN A 112 -6.62 2.40 -23.10
N ASP A 113 -5.41 2.71 -23.54
CA ASP A 113 -4.19 2.60 -22.75
C ASP A 113 -3.67 4.01 -22.46
N ALA A 114 -3.55 4.34 -21.17
CA ALA A 114 -3.15 5.65 -20.70
C ALA A 114 -2.06 5.54 -19.64
N GLY A 115 -1.30 6.60 -19.45
CA GLY A 115 -0.24 6.61 -18.46
C GLY A 115 0.11 7.99 -18.00
N TRP A 116 0.96 8.02 -16.99
CA TRP A 116 1.54 9.24 -16.48
C TRP A 116 2.95 8.96 -15.97
N ASP A 117 3.90 9.74 -16.46
CA ASP A 117 5.31 9.65 -16.11
C ASP A 117 5.75 10.98 -15.49
N TRP A 118 6.42 10.90 -14.35
CA TRP A 118 6.93 12.05 -13.62
C TRP A 118 8.17 11.68 -12.82
N GLU A 119 9.31 12.30 -13.15
CA GLU A 119 10.60 11.94 -12.55
C GLU A 119 10.81 10.41 -12.61
N ASP A 120 10.99 9.75 -11.47
CA ASP A 120 11.18 8.30 -11.37
C ASP A 120 9.87 7.51 -11.20
N TYR A 121 8.73 8.19 -11.27
CA TYR A 121 7.41 7.56 -11.20
C TYR A 121 6.88 7.30 -12.61
N ARG A 122 6.53 6.04 -12.88
CA ARG A 122 5.82 5.68 -14.11
C ARG A 122 4.55 4.95 -13.75
N GLN A 123 3.45 5.36 -14.36
CA GLN A 123 2.14 4.73 -14.20
C GLN A 123 1.60 4.35 -15.57
N PHE A 124 1.07 3.14 -15.65
CA PHE A 124 0.36 2.64 -16.82
C PHE A 124 -1.01 2.13 -16.40
N PHE A 125 -2.02 2.44 -17.21
CA PHE A 125 -3.41 2.09 -17.03
C PHE A 125 -3.93 1.50 -18.33
N ARG A 126 -4.40 0.26 -18.28
CA ARG A 126 -5.21 -0.32 -19.35
C ARG A 126 -6.67 -0.32 -18.91
N LEU A 127 -7.52 0.34 -19.70
CA LEU A 127 -8.91 0.62 -19.37
C LEU A 127 -9.85 -0.24 -20.21
N PHE A 128 -10.80 -0.90 -19.54
CA PHE A 128 -11.87 -1.66 -20.19
C PHE A 128 -13.23 -1.20 -19.70
N TYR A 129 -14.26 -1.37 -20.53
CA TYR A 129 -15.62 -0.98 -20.19
C TYR A 129 -16.64 -2.02 -20.64
N LYS A 130 -17.64 -2.26 -19.81
CA LYS A 130 -18.79 -3.13 -20.08
C LYS A 130 -20.05 -2.29 -19.99
N THR A 131 -20.63 -2.00 -21.16
CA THR A 131 -21.72 -1.04 -21.32
C THR A 131 -22.98 -1.44 -20.56
N ASP A 132 -23.37 -2.71 -20.65
CA ASP A 132 -24.60 -3.24 -20.06
C ASP A 132 -24.60 -3.10 -18.53
N ASP A 133 -23.45 -3.38 -17.91
CA ASP A 133 -23.27 -3.33 -16.45
C ASP A 133 -22.83 -1.96 -15.92
N ARG A 134 -22.60 -1.00 -16.83
CA ARG A 134 -21.95 0.30 -16.54
C ARG A 134 -20.69 0.12 -15.68
N ALA A 135 -19.92 -0.90 -16.03
CA ALA A 135 -18.76 -1.35 -15.27
C ALA A 135 -17.47 -1.03 -16.02
N GLN A 136 -16.43 -0.70 -15.27
CA GLN A 136 -15.10 -0.44 -15.75
C GLN A 136 -14.13 -1.38 -15.04
N ALA A 137 -13.30 -2.08 -15.81
CA ALA A 137 -12.14 -2.79 -15.31
C ALA A 137 -10.88 -2.01 -15.67
N THR A 138 -9.88 -2.02 -14.80
CA THR A 138 -8.62 -1.32 -15.01
C THR A 138 -7.46 -2.13 -14.46
N ILE A 139 -6.45 -2.31 -15.30
CA ILE A 139 -5.15 -2.85 -14.91
C ILE A 139 -4.23 -1.65 -14.67
N CYS A 140 -3.67 -1.55 -13.46
CA CYS A 140 -2.77 -0.47 -13.07
C CYS A 140 -1.37 -1.03 -12.80
N LEU A 141 -0.36 -0.54 -13.50
CA LEU A 141 1.06 -0.77 -13.19
C LEU A 141 1.66 0.52 -12.61
N ASN A 142 2.36 0.40 -11.48
CA ASN A 142 3.09 1.49 -10.86
C ASN A 142 4.55 1.08 -10.72
N GLU A 143 5.43 1.96 -11.18
CA GLU A 143 6.87 1.82 -11.07
C GLU A 143 7.41 3.05 -10.33
N GLN A 144 8.27 2.81 -9.36
CA GLN A 144 9.00 3.84 -8.65
C GLN A 144 10.38 3.28 -8.27
N HIS A 145 11.44 3.84 -8.85
CA HIS A 145 12.82 3.36 -8.65
C HIS A 145 12.92 1.84 -8.88
N ASP A 146 13.41 1.06 -7.90
CA ASP A 146 13.58 -0.39 -7.98
C ASP A 146 12.32 -1.19 -7.60
N LEU A 147 11.18 -0.51 -7.34
CA LEU A 147 9.93 -1.15 -6.97
C LEU A 147 8.88 -0.99 -8.07
N SER A 148 8.38 -2.13 -8.56
CA SER A 148 7.22 -2.19 -9.45
C SER A 148 6.14 -3.09 -8.86
N PHE A 149 4.90 -2.65 -8.91
CA PHE A 149 3.76 -3.50 -8.60
C PHE A 149 2.57 -3.16 -9.48
N TYR A 150 1.72 -4.14 -9.71
CA TYR A 150 0.45 -3.94 -10.39
C TYR A 150 -0.72 -4.29 -9.48
N TYR A 151 -1.89 -3.75 -9.83
CA TYR A 151 -3.14 -4.08 -9.17
C TYR A 151 -4.30 -3.93 -10.16
N LEU A 152 -5.42 -4.56 -9.83
CA LEU A 152 -6.65 -4.55 -10.58
C LEU A 152 -7.70 -3.74 -9.84
N ARG A 153 -8.54 -3.08 -10.61
CA ARG A 153 -9.67 -2.34 -10.11
C ARG A 153 -10.87 -2.59 -11.00
N ILE A 154 -11.98 -2.97 -10.39
CA ILE A 154 -13.28 -3.06 -11.04
C ILE A 154 -14.20 -2.06 -10.37
N SER A 155 -14.90 -1.26 -11.14
CA SER A 155 -15.86 -0.29 -10.61
C SER A 155 -17.14 -0.28 -11.42
N SER A 156 -18.29 -0.16 -10.76
CA SER A 156 -19.58 0.04 -11.41
C SER A 156 -20.31 1.22 -10.78
N ARG A 157 -21.11 1.91 -11.59
CA ARG A 157 -21.94 3.03 -11.13
C ARG A 157 -23.39 2.59 -11.04
N ALA A 158 -23.92 2.61 -9.82
CA ALA A 158 -25.32 2.34 -9.55
C ALA A 158 -26.22 3.49 -10.06
N LYS A 159 -27.52 3.21 -10.21
CA LYS A 159 -28.51 4.18 -10.72
C LYS A 159 -28.67 5.41 -9.83
N ASP A 160 -28.38 5.29 -8.54
CA ASP A 160 -28.38 6.36 -7.54
C ASP A 160 -27.10 7.23 -7.57
N GLY A 161 -26.15 6.91 -8.45
CA GLY A 161 -24.88 7.62 -8.58
C GLY A 161 -23.78 7.13 -7.65
N ILE A 162 -24.03 6.13 -6.79
CA ILE A 162 -22.99 5.51 -5.96
C ILE A 162 -22.04 4.72 -6.86
N VAL A 163 -20.74 4.87 -6.63
CA VAL A 163 -19.69 4.12 -7.32
C VAL A 163 -19.17 3.04 -6.38
N TRP A 164 -19.39 1.79 -6.76
CA TRP A 164 -18.84 0.62 -6.10
C TRP A 164 -17.52 0.28 -6.76
N THR A 165 -16.46 0.10 -5.98
CA THR A 165 -15.14 -0.27 -6.48
C THR A 165 -14.60 -1.45 -5.69
N THR A 166 -14.26 -2.53 -6.38
CA THR A 166 -13.49 -3.65 -5.84
C THR A 166 -12.08 -3.61 -6.41
N TRP A 167 -11.09 -3.81 -5.57
CA TRP A 167 -9.68 -3.72 -5.98
C TRP A 167 -8.75 -4.50 -5.05
N ASN A 168 -7.56 -4.84 -5.52
CA ASN A 168 -6.52 -5.55 -4.75
C ASN A 168 -5.28 -4.67 -4.48
N TYR A 169 -5.45 -3.35 -4.45
CA TYR A 169 -4.35 -2.40 -4.20
C TYR A 169 -3.58 -2.75 -2.91
N PRO A 170 -2.24 -2.84 -2.92
CA PRO A 170 -1.47 -3.39 -1.80
C PRO A 170 -1.28 -2.41 -0.64
N LEU A 171 -1.45 -1.10 -0.84
CA LEU A 171 -1.21 -0.08 0.18
C LEU A 171 -2.52 0.47 0.80
N SER A 172 -2.41 1.13 1.94
CA SER A 172 -3.54 1.84 2.55
C SER A 172 -3.88 3.12 1.77
N TYR A 173 -5.12 3.59 1.89
CA TYR A 173 -5.51 4.89 1.36
C TYR A 173 -4.85 6.02 2.15
N GLY A 174 -4.20 6.93 1.44
CA GLY A 174 -3.69 8.17 2.03
C GLY A 174 -4.70 9.32 2.08
N LEU A 175 -5.89 9.17 1.48
CA LEU A 175 -6.89 10.24 1.32
C LEU A 175 -8.29 9.77 1.71
N LYS A 176 -9.11 10.71 2.21
CA LYS A 176 -10.53 10.48 2.50
C LYS A 176 -11.31 10.31 1.19
N LEU A 177 -12.16 9.30 1.16
CA LEU A 177 -13.02 9.00 0.01
C LEU A 177 -14.19 10.00 -0.10
N THR A 178 -14.64 10.24 -1.32
CA THR A 178 -15.86 11.03 -1.55
C THR A 178 -17.09 10.28 -1.04
N PRO A 179 -18.16 10.98 -0.60
CA PRO A 179 -19.34 10.34 -0.01
C PRO A 179 -20.05 9.34 -0.93
N GLN A 180 -19.93 9.46 -2.25
CA GLN A 180 -20.54 8.54 -3.23
C GLN A 180 -19.64 7.33 -3.56
N PHE A 181 -18.44 7.24 -3.01
CA PHE A 181 -17.52 6.13 -3.26
C PHE A 181 -17.66 5.03 -2.20
N ARG A 182 -17.80 3.79 -2.63
CA ARG A 182 -17.77 2.60 -1.78
C ARG A 182 -16.67 1.69 -2.29
N ILE A 183 -15.79 1.24 -1.39
CA ILE A 183 -14.65 0.41 -1.75
C ILE A 183 -14.65 -0.89 -0.96
N ASN A 184 -14.48 -1.97 -1.70
CA ASN A 184 -14.21 -3.30 -1.20
C ASN A 184 -12.77 -3.66 -1.58
N ARG A 185 -11.89 -3.75 -0.59
CA ARG A 185 -10.51 -4.18 -0.83
C ARG A 185 -10.43 -5.69 -0.71
N GLN A 186 -10.19 -6.36 -1.82
CA GLN A 186 -9.86 -7.78 -1.82
C GLN A 186 -8.44 -7.92 -1.28
N ARG A 187 -8.32 -8.69 -0.21
CA ARG A 187 -7.01 -9.08 0.33
C ARG A 187 -6.77 -10.56 0.02
N PRO A 188 -5.51 -10.99 -0.13
CA PRO A 188 -5.19 -12.38 -0.41
C PRO A 188 -5.67 -13.37 0.67
N ASP A 189 -5.93 -12.90 1.90
CA ASP A 189 -6.37 -13.70 3.06
C ASP A 189 -7.90 -13.91 3.14
N GLN A 190 -8.66 -13.39 2.16
CA GLN A 190 -10.12 -13.52 2.10
C GLN A 190 -10.51 -14.36 0.89
N THR A 191 -10.37 -15.68 1.01
CA THR A 191 -10.99 -16.70 0.15
C THR A 191 -11.82 -17.64 0.99
#